data_AF-A0A350LPM2-F1
#
_entry.id   AF-A0A350LPM2-F1
#
_cell.length_a   1.000
_cell.length_b   1.000
_cell.length_c   1.000
_cell.angle_alpha   90.00
_cell.angle_beta   90.00
_cell.angle_gamma   90.00
#
_symmetry.space_group_name_H-M   'P 1'
#
loop_
_entity.id
_entity.type
_entity.pdbx_description
1 polymer ?
#
loop_
_entity_poly.entity_id
_entity_poly.type
_entity_poly.pdbx_seq_one_letter_code
_entity_poly.pdbx_strand_id
1 'polypeptide(L)'
;MIRLGVTGLARAGKTVFITSLVANLLDRGRMGGLAAAGEGRILAAYLQPQPDVTLPRFDYETHLAALAGPEPHWPQSTRAVSELRLSLRVRPAGMLAGLAGPRTVHLDIVDYPGEWLLDLALLDKDYAAWSREAL
;
A
#
# COMPACT_ATOMS: atom_id res chain seq x y z
N MET A 1 9.77 -7.47 -8.01
CA MET A 1 9.23 -6.32 -7.24
C MET A 1 7.86 -6.01 -7.81
N ILE A 2 6.89 -5.71 -6.96
CA ILE A 2 5.54 -5.28 -7.32
C ILE A 2 5.32 -3.90 -6.69
N ARG A 3 4.86 -2.92 -7.47
CA ARG A 3 4.47 -1.61 -6.97
C ARG A 3 2.95 -1.46 -7.04
N LEU A 4 2.34 -1.09 -5.93
CA LEU A 4 0.91 -0.90 -5.75
C LEU A 4 0.64 0.56 -5.42
N GLY A 5 0.07 1.29 -6.39
CA GLY A 5 -0.47 2.62 -6.14
C GLY A 5 -1.83 2.51 -5.45
N VAL A 6 -2.00 3.23 -4.35
CA VAL A 6 -3.26 3.34 -3.62
C VAL A 6 -3.71 4.79 -3.68
N THR A 7 -4.91 5.01 -4.21
CA THR A 7 -5.46 6.35 -4.43
C THR A 7 -6.97 6.37 -4.26
N GLY A 8 -7.55 7.56 -4.26
CA GLY A 8 -8.93 7.85 -3.93
C GLY A 8 -9.05 9.26 -3.34
N LEU A 9 -10.25 9.81 -3.38
CA LEU A 9 -10.54 11.15 -2.85
C LEU A 9 -10.18 11.26 -1.36
N ALA A 10 -10.08 12.49 -0.88
CA ALA A 10 -9.91 12.81 0.52
C ALA A 10 -10.95 12.05 1.36
N ARG A 11 -10.50 11.45 2.47
CA ARG A 11 -11.32 10.64 3.39
C ARG A 11 -11.94 9.37 2.78
N ALA A 12 -11.51 8.91 1.60
CA ALA A 12 -11.92 7.61 1.06
C ALA A 12 -11.38 6.38 1.83
N GLY A 13 -10.63 6.58 2.92
CA GLY A 13 -10.15 5.49 3.79
C GLY A 13 -8.81 4.86 3.38
N LYS A 14 -8.03 5.48 2.50
CA LYS A 14 -6.72 4.97 2.02
C LYS A 14 -5.79 4.57 3.16
N THR A 15 -5.62 5.44 4.15
CA THR A 15 -4.76 5.21 5.32
C THR A 15 -5.18 3.97 6.10
N VAL A 16 -6.48 3.81 6.35
CA VAL A 16 -7.04 2.64 7.05
C VAL A 16 -6.83 1.39 6.22
N PHE A 17 -7.15 1.44 4.93
CA PHE A 17 -6.97 0.32 4.00
C PHE A 17 -5.51 -0.19 3.98
N ILE A 18 -4.54 0.70 3.78
CA ILE A 18 -3.12 0.33 3.74
C ILE A 18 -2.68 -0.25 5.09
N THR A 19 -3.04 0.40 6.20
CA THR A 19 -2.67 -0.06 7.54
C THR A 19 -3.23 -1.45 7.82
N SER A 20 -4.51 -1.68 7.54
CA SER A 20 -5.13 -3.00 7.70
C SER A 20 -4.54 -4.04 6.76
N LEU A 21 -4.24 -3.70 5.50
CA LEU A 21 -3.60 -4.61 4.56
C LEU A 21 -2.23 -5.07 5.07
N VAL A 22 -1.39 -4.12 5.48
CA VAL A 22 -0.05 -4.40 6.00
C VAL A 22 -0.13 -5.22 7.29
N ALA A 23 -1.01 -4.85 8.22
CA ALA A 23 -1.20 -5.58 9.47
C ALA A 23 -1.61 -7.04 9.23
N ASN A 24 -2.56 -7.30 8.33
CA ASN A 24 -2.98 -8.67 8.00
C ASN A 24 -1.91 -9.46 7.23
N LEU A 25 -1.03 -8.80 6.45
CA LEU A 25 0.08 -9.48 5.77
C LEU A 25 1.24 -9.80 6.73
N LEU A 26 1.44 -8.98 7.76
CA LEU A 26 2.39 -9.24 8.83
C LEU A 26 1.88 -10.36 9.76
N ASP A 27 0.61 -10.28 10.17
CA ASP A 27 -0.09 -11.26 10.99
C ASP A 27 -1.17 -12.03 10.19
N ARG A 28 -0.71 -13.03 9.44
CA ARG A 28 -1.43 -13.74 8.37
C ARG A 28 -2.57 -14.63 8.84
N GLY A 29 -2.88 -14.67 10.14
CA GLY A 29 -3.82 -15.62 10.75
C GLY A 29 -5.25 -15.58 10.18
N ARG A 30 -5.62 -14.49 9.48
CA ARG A 30 -6.97 -14.29 8.91
C ARG A 30 -7.01 -14.17 7.39
N MET A 31 -5.90 -14.44 6.69
CA MET A 31 -5.78 -14.25 5.24
C MET A 31 -6.15 -15.48 4.40
N GLY A 32 -7.25 -16.17 4.74
CA GLY A 32 -7.68 -17.40 4.03
C GLY A 32 -7.99 -17.21 2.54
N GLY A 33 -8.44 -16.01 2.14
CA GLY A 33 -8.69 -15.67 0.73
C GLY A 33 -7.41 -15.44 -0.10
N LEU A 34 -6.26 -15.26 0.54
CA LEU A 34 -4.98 -15.18 -0.15
C LEU A 34 -4.41 -16.59 -0.27
N ALA A 35 -4.50 -17.20 -1.45
CA ALA A 35 -4.11 -18.59 -1.69
C ALA A 35 -2.74 -18.95 -1.11
N ALA A 36 -1.73 -18.06 -1.27
CA ALA A 36 -0.39 -18.30 -0.70
C ALA A 36 -0.35 -18.28 0.83
N ALA A 37 -1.22 -17.53 1.50
CA ALA A 37 -1.35 -17.55 2.95
C ALA A 37 -2.15 -18.78 3.41
N GLY A 38 -3.28 -19.07 2.76
CA GLY A 38 -4.11 -20.25 3.05
C GLY A 38 -3.35 -21.59 2.87
N GLU A 39 -2.44 -21.66 1.90
CA GLU A 39 -1.57 -22.81 1.66
C GLU A 39 -0.29 -22.82 2.52
N GLY A 40 -0.12 -21.84 3.43
CA GLY A 40 1.08 -21.75 4.29
C GLY A 40 2.38 -21.55 3.50
N ARG A 41 2.32 -20.91 2.32
CA ARG A 41 3.49 -20.65 1.47
C ARG A 41 4.21 -19.34 1.81
N ILE A 42 3.55 -18.39 2.47
CA ILE A 42 4.21 -17.19 2.99
C ILE A 42 4.95 -17.55 4.28
N LEU A 43 6.27 -17.67 4.18
CA LEU A 43 7.16 -18.06 5.28
C LEU A 43 7.43 -16.90 6.25
N ALA A 44 7.54 -15.69 5.72
CA ALA A 44 7.79 -14.49 6.50
C ALA A 44 7.23 -13.26 5.79
N ALA A 45 6.85 -12.27 6.58
CA ALA A 45 6.54 -10.93 6.11
C ALA A 45 7.15 -9.94 7.08
N TYR A 46 7.81 -8.91 6.56
CA TYR A 46 8.49 -7.91 7.36
C TYR A 46 8.60 -6.60 6.59
N LEU A 47 8.63 -5.49 7.32
CA LEU A 47 8.89 -4.18 6.73
C LEU A 47 10.37 -4.03 6.40
N GLN A 48 10.66 -3.39 5.27
CA GLN A 48 12.01 -2.96 4.92
C GLN A 48 12.02 -1.44 4.71
N PRO A 49 13.20 -0.81 4.77
CA PRO A 49 13.35 0.55 4.27
C PRO A 49 12.78 0.67 2.84
N GLN A 50 12.07 1.76 2.59
CA GLN A 50 11.53 2.08 1.27
C GLN A 50 12.66 2.32 0.25
N PRO A 51 12.44 2.05 -1.04
CA PRO A 51 13.44 2.27 -2.07
C PRO A 51 13.71 3.75 -2.36
N ASP A 52 12.68 4.59 -2.29
CA ASP A 52 12.78 6.02 -2.59
C ASP A 52 12.87 6.85 -1.30
N VAL A 53 14.07 7.33 -1.00
CA VAL A 53 14.33 8.17 0.17
C VAL A 53 13.87 9.63 0.00
N THR A 54 13.40 10.01 -1.18
CA THR A 54 12.84 11.35 -1.44
C THR A 54 11.37 11.44 -1.06
N LEU A 55 10.67 10.30 -1.00
CA LEU A 55 9.30 10.20 -0.53
C LEU A 55 9.25 10.02 0.99
N PRO A 56 8.29 10.65 1.69
CA PRO A 56 8.01 10.32 3.07
C PRO A 56 7.64 8.84 3.25
N ARG A 57 8.09 8.23 4.36
CA ARG A 57 7.64 6.89 4.74
C ARG A 57 6.16 6.94 5.15
N PHE A 58 5.38 5.94 4.75
CA PHE A 58 4.05 5.74 5.32
C PHE A 58 4.18 5.36 6.80
N ASP A 59 3.56 6.14 7.69
CA ASP A 59 3.66 6.01 9.15
C ASP A 59 2.79 4.86 9.69
N TYR A 60 3.11 3.64 9.26
CA TYR A 60 2.37 2.42 9.56
C TYR A 60 2.22 2.20 11.06
N GLU A 61 3.30 2.36 11.82
CA GLU A 61 3.33 2.10 13.26
C GLU A 61 2.35 3.01 14.02
N THR A 62 2.36 4.32 13.73
CA THR A 62 1.43 5.28 14.33
C THR A 62 -0.02 4.99 13.91
N HIS A 63 -0.26 4.70 12.63
CA HIS A 63 -1.61 4.38 12.16
C HIS A 63 -2.15 3.09 12.77
N LEU A 64 -1.31 2.08 12.96
CA LEU A 64 -1.68 0.84 13.63
C LEU A 64 -2.02 1.11 15.10
N ALA A 65 -1.20 1.90 15.81
CA ALA A 65 -1.44 2.26 17.19
C ALA A 65 -2.75 3.06 17.35
N ALA A 66 -3.09 3.93 16.41
CA ALA A 66 -4.38 4.63 16.39
C ALA A 66 -5.56 3.65 16.29
N LEU A 67 -5.45 2.60 15.46
CA LEU A 67 -6.54 1.66 15.22
C LEU A 67 -6.66 0.56 16.29
N ALA A 68 -5.54 0.09 16.84
CA ALA A 68 -5.47 -1.09 17.69
C ALA A 68 -4.94 -0.81 19.12
N GLY A 69 -4.67 0.46 19.44
CA GLY A 69 -4.23 0.91 20.76
C GLY A 69 -5.35 0.93 21.81
N PRO A 70 -5.02 1.32 23.05
CA PRO A 70 -5.97 1.33 24.17
C PRO A 70 -7.11 2.35 24.00
N GLU A 71 -6.87 3.45 23.27
CA GLU A 71 -7.86 4.46 22.91
C GLU A 71 -8.01 4.51 21.37
N PRO A 72 -8.76 3.58 20.77
CA PRO A 72 -8.82 3.44 19.32
C PRO A 72 -9.54 4.63 18.66
N HIS A 73 -8.92 5.18 17.62
CA HIS A 73 -9.47 6.25 16.81
C HIS A 73 -9.01 6.14 15.34
N TRP A 74 -9.72 6.81 14.44
CA TRP A 74 -9.30 6.86 13.04
C TRP A 74 -7.99 7.66 12.89
N PRO A 75 -7.00 7.16 12.13
CA PRO A 75 -5.77 7.91 11.87
C PRO A 75 -6.06 9.13 11.00
N GLN A 76 -5.19 10.15 11.09
CA GLN A 76 -5.32 11.33 10.25
C GLN A 76 -5.15 10.98 8.77
N SER A 77 -5.92 11.65 7.90
CA SER A 77 -5.76 11.48 6.46
C SER A 77 -4.39 12.00 6.02
N THR A 78 -3.70 11.20 5.22
CA THR A 78 -2.49 11.59 4.52
C THR A 78 -2.79 12.73 3.55
N ARG A 79 -2.02 13.82 3.63
CA ARG A 79 -2.14 15.00 2.74
C ARG A 79 -1.04 15.05 1.67
N ALA A 80 -0.06 14.15 1.76
CA ALA A 80 1.08 14.07 0.86
C ALA A 80 1.30 12.62 0.43
N VAL A 81 2.05 12.44 -0.66
CA VAL A 81 2.49 11.13 -1.13
C VAL A 81 3.38 10.46 -0.07
N SER A 82 3.22 9.14 0.11
CA SER A 82 4.10 8.35 1.00
C SER A 82 4.26 6.91 0.50
N GLU A 83 5.35 6.25 0.89
CA GLU A 83 5.67 4.87 0.47
C GLU A 83 5.97 3.95 1.65
N LEU A 84 5.62 2.66 1.51
CA LEU A 84 6.02 1.58 2.41
C LEU A 84 6.52 0.39 1.60
N ARG A 85 7.61 -0.25 2.04
CA ARG A 85 8.04 -1.55 1.51
C ARG A 85 7.71 -2.69 2.47
N LEU A 86 6.89 -3.62 2.00
CA LEU A 86 6.65 -4.90 2.64
C LEU A 86 7.37 -6.01 1.87
N SER A 87 8.13 -6.84 2.58
CA SER A 87 8.83 -7.98 1.99
C SER A 87 8.20 -9.29 2.44
N LEU A 88 7.91 -10.15 1.47
CA LEU A 88 7.31 -11.46 1.68
C LEU A 88 8.29 -12.55 1.26
N ARG A 89 8.71 -13.43 2.17
CA ARG A 89 9.43 -14.65 1.81
C ARG A 89 8.41 -15.73 1.48
N VAL A 90 8.35 -16.17 0.23
CA VAL A 90 7.27 -17.03 -0.28
C VAL A 90 7.84 -18.28 -0.95
N ARG A 91 7.28 -19.44 -0.62
CA ARG A 91 7.55 -20.69 -1.35
C ARG A 91 6.82 -20.69 -2.69
N PRO A 92 7.49 -21.09 -3.78
CA PRO A 92 6.84 -21.27 -5.07
C PRO A 92 5.72 -22.32 -4.98
N ALA A 93 4.78 -22.27 -5.92
CA ALA A 93 3.71 -23.25 -6.05
C ALA A 93 4.02 -24.25 -7.18
N GLY A 94 3.32 -25.39 -7.19
CA GLY A 94 3.40 -26.40 -8.25
C GLY A 94 4.36 -27.56 -7.98
N MET A 95 4.40 -28.54 -8.89
CA MET A 95 5.11 -29.82 -8.71
C MET A 95 6.64 -29.67 -8.52
N LEU A 96 7.23 -28.55 -8.97
CA LEU A 96 8.66 -28.27 -8.84
C LEU A 96 8.99 -27.36 -7.65
N ALA A 97 8.01 -27.05 -6.79
CA ALA A 97 8.20 -26.14 -5.66
C ALA A 97 9.26 -26.62 -4.64
N GLY A 98 9.56 -27.92 -4.60
CA GLY A 98 10.63 -28.48 -3.77
C GLY A 98 12.04 -28.24 -4.33
N LEU A 99 12.17 -27.98 -5.63
CA LEU A 99 13.46 -27.72 -6.29
C LEU A 99 13.83 -26.24 -6.26
N ALA A 100 12.83 -25.36 -6.35
CA ALA A 100 13.02 -23.93 -6.24
C ALA A 100 12.87 -23.48 -4.77
N GLY A 101 13.96 -22.97 -4.18
CA GLY A 101 13.94 -22.44 -2.82
C GLY A 101 12.99 -21.24 -2.63
N PRO A 102 12.73 -20.83 -1.38
CA PRO A 102 11.90 -19.66 -1.12
C PRO A 102 12.48 -18.39 -1.74
N ARG A 103 11.61 -17.55 -2.30
CA ARG A 103 12.00 -16.26 -2.89
C ARG A 103 11.40 -15.09 -2.11
N THR A 104 12.11 -13.96 -2.09
CA THR A 104 11.60 -12.72 -1.52
C THR A 104 10.85 -11.94 -2.59
N VAL A 105 9.62 -11.53 -2.28
CA VAL A 105 8.80 -10.63 -3.09
C VAL A 105 8.66 -9.31 -2.33
N HIS A 106 9.14 -8.23 -2.92
CA HIS A 106 8.95 -6.88 -2.41
C HIS A 106 7.67 -6.29 -2.99
N LEU A 107 6.80 -5.83 -2.10
CA LEU A 107 5.58 -5.07 -2.37
C LEU A 107 5.81 -3.63 -1.89
N ASP A 108 5.88 -2.71 -2.83
CA ASP A 108 6.02 -1.28 -2.57
C ASP A 108 4.64 -0.63 -2.70
N ILE A 109 4.12 -0.11 -1.59
CA ILE A 109 2.80 0.50 -1.51
C ILE A 109 3.00 2.01 -1.50
N VAL A 110 2.45 2.70 -2.50
CA VAL A 110 2.53 4.16 -2.63
C VAL A 110 1.14 4.75 -2.42
N ASP A 111 0.96 5.54 -1.37
CA ASP A 111 -0.26 6.31 -1.08
C ASP A 111 -0.13 7.69 -1.70
N TYR A 112 -1.11 8.13 -2.50
CA TYR A 112 -1.12 9.48 -3.05
C TYR A 112 -2.55 10.04 -3.18
N PRO A 113 -2.73 11.38 -3.14
CA PRO A 113 -4.03 12.01 -3.29
C PRO A 113 -4.66 11.70 -4.66
N GLY A 114 -5.92 11.26 -4.69
CA GLY A 114 -6.62 10.96 -5.95
C GLY A 114 -7.02 12.20 -6.73
N GLU A 115 -7.10 13.35 -6.06
CA GLU A 115 -7.36 14.64 -6.66
C GLU A 115 -6.31 15.00 -7.73
N TRP A 116 -5.07 14.51 -7.60
CA TRP A 116 -4.03 14.71 -8.61
C TRP A 116 -4.36 14.06 -9.96
N LEU A 117 -5.22 13.05 -9.98
CA LEU A 117 -5.67 12.43 -11.23
C LEU A 117 -6.67 13.32 -11.97
N LEU A 118 -7.33 14.27 -11.29
CA LEU A 118 -8.24 15.21 -11.93
C LEU A 118 -7.49 16.21 -12.81
N ASP A 119 -6.26 16.55 -12.41
CA ASP A 119 -5.38 17.46 -13.16
C ASP A 119 -4.88 16.85 -14.47
N LEU A 120 -5.01 15.53 -14.68
CA LEU A 120 -4.67 14.90 -15.96
C LEU A 120 -5.49 15.47 -17.12
N ALA A 121 -6.73 15.90 -16.86
CA ALA A 121 -7.57 16.55 -17.88
C ALA A 121 -7.03 17.90 -18.36
N LEU A 122 -6.04 18.47 -17.64
CA LEU A 122 -5.39 19.73 -18.00
C LEU A 122 -4.24 19.54 -18.99
N LEU A 123 -3.73 18.31 -19.18
CA LEU A 123 -2.59 18.05 -20.07
C LEU A 123 -2.86 18.48 -21.52
N ASP A 124 -4.11 18.39 -21.95
CA ASP A 124 -4.54 18.73 -23.31
C ASP A 124 -5.12 20.15 -23.43
N LYS A 125 -4.99 20.98 -22.38
CA LYS A 125 -5.61 22.31 -22.32
C LYS A 125 -4.58 23.40 -22.09
N ASP A 126 -4.70 24.50 -22.83
CA ASP A 126 -4.04 25.74 -22.46
C ASP A 126 -4.82 26.46 -21.34
N TYR A 127 -4.15 27.42 -20.69
CA TYR A 127 -4.73 28.20 -19.61
C TYR A 127 -6.05 28.90 -20.00
N ALA A 128 -6.13 29.42 -21.23
CA ALA A 128 -7.29 30.16 -21.70
C ALA A 128 -8.52 29.25 -21.89
N ALA A 129 -8.32 28.04 -22.41
CA ALA A 129 -9.34 27.03 -22.57
C ALA A 129 -9.87 26.56 -21.21
N TRP A 130 -8.98 26.19 -20.29
CA TRP A 130 -9.37 25.79 -18.94
C TRP A 130 -10.12 26.90 -18.21
N SER A 131 -9.64 28.15 -18.29
CA SER A 131 -10.29 29.29 -17.62
C SER A 131 -11.70 29.57 -18.12
N ARG A 132 -12.03 29.27 -19.37
CA ARG A 132 -13.39 29.44 -19.90
C ARG A 132 -14.38 28.38 -19.42
N GLU A 133 -13.89 27.17 -19.12
CA GLU A 133 -14.72 26.05 -18.68
C GLU A 133 -14.96 26.06 -17.15
N ALA A 134 -14.07 26.69 -16.39
CA ALA A 134 -14.13 26.75 -14.93
C ALA A 134 -14.95 27.92 -14.36
N LEU A 135 -15.31 28.91 -15.20
CA LEU A 135 -16.11 30.09 -14.86
C LEU A 135 -17.60 29.85 -15.17
#